data_AF-A0A2E5B5D2-F1
#
_entry.id   AF-A0A2E5B5D2-F1
#
_cell.length_a   1.000
_cell.length_b   1.000
_cell.length_c   1.000
_cell.angle_alpha   90.00
_cell.angle_beta   90.00
_cell.angle_gamma   90.00
#
_symmetry.space_group_name_H-M   'P 1'
#
loop_
_entity.id
_entity.type
_entity.pdbx_description
1 polymer ?
#
loop_
_entity_poly.entity_id
_entity_poly.type
_entity_poly.pdbx_seq_one_letter_code
_entity_poly.pdbx_strand_id
1 'polypeptide(L)'
;PTYMQPSDSQLTGVPQTVIIDPNTGLPQNVVIIQQESSAPQVVGILVIIYGAIGVLGSVLGIFSSSLLTSEVDDALLDEYFTQLILVSAISGILSIGTIISGIWINNRQTRGIQLAWLLIGVGLLVSIGQQLLIPAELSDPSGMGQAIGIGFSVVCNGICGVIVAIPLMVTGSGMDDSSLIG
;
A
#
# COMPACT_ATOMS: atom_id res chain seq x y z
N PRO A 1 -2.02 43.84 -48.84
CA PRO A 1 -0.98 43.87 -47.79
C PRO A 1 -1.53 43.21 -46.52
N THR A 2 -1.24 41.92 -46.38
CA THR A 2 -1.64 41.03 -45.29
C THR A 2 -0.83 41.34 -44.04
N TYR A 3 -1.51 41.66 -42.94
CA TYR A 3 -0.93 41.69 -41.60
C TYR A 3 -1.02 40.28 -41.01
N MET A 4 0.12 39.66 -40.70
CA MET A 4 0.20 38.38 -39.98
C MET A 4 -0.16 38.62 -38.51
N GLN A 5 -1.07 37.80 -38.00
CA GLN A 5 -1.45 37.71 -36.58
C GLN A 5 -0.38 36.96 -35.76
N PRO A 6 -0.32 37.19 -34.43
CA PRO A 6 0.77 36.75 -33.58
C PRO A 6 0.71 35.24 -33.31
N SER A 7 1.90 34.66 -33.22
CA SER A 7 2.17 33.34 -32.69
C SER A 7 2.02 33.37 -31.17
N ASP A 8 0.91 32.83 -30.67
CA ASP A 8 0.83 32.29 -29.33
C ASP A 8 0.49 30.80 -29.45
N SER A 9 1.55 30.00 -29.44
CA SER A 9 1.47 28.56 -29.24
C SER A 9 0.82 28.28 -27.89
N GLN A 10 -0.51 28.22 -27.88
CA GLN A 10 -1.25 27.58 -26.81
C GLN A 10 -1.00 26.07 -26.88
N LEU A 11 -0.13 25.60 -25.99
CA LEU A 11 -0.22 24.27 -25.42
C LEU A 11 -1.65 24.06 -24.88
N THR A 12 -2.43 23.17 -25.49
CA THR A 12 -3.33 22.20 -24.81
C THR A 12 -4.20 21.50 -25.85
N GLY A 13 -4.34 20.18 -25.69
CA GLY A 13 -5.34 19.38 -26.39
C GLY A 13 -4.99 19.04 -27.84
N VAL A 14 -4.39 17.87 -28.06
CA VAL A 14 -4.54 17.21 -29.36
C VAL A 14 -6.04 17.07 -29.61
N PRO A 15 -6.62 17.69 -30.66
CA PRO A 15 -8.02 17.48 -30.95
C PRO A 15 -8.18 16.01 -31.34
N GLN A 16 -8.99 15.27 -30.59
CA GLN A 16 -9.46 13.98 -31.06
C GLN A 16 -10.08 14.20 -32.44
N THR A 17 -9.54 13.54 -33.46
CA THR A 17 -10.09 13.61 -34.81
C THR A 17 -11.48 13.00 -34.76
N VAL A 18 -12.50 13.86 -34.76
CA VAL A 18 -13.89 13.45 -34.94
C VAL A 18 -13.97 12.84 -36.34
N ILE A 19 -14.00 11.51 -36.41
CA ILE A 19 -14.29 10.80 -37.65
C ILE A 19 -15.82 10.87 -37.79
N ILE A 20 -16.29 11.65 -38.74
CA ILE A 20 -17.72 11.77 -39.06
C ILE A 20 -18.05 10.59 -39.99
N ASP A 21 -19.00 9.74 -39.59
CA ASP A 21 -19.49 8.64 -40.44
C ASP A 21 -20.07 9.23 -41.74
N PRO A 22 -19.57 8.85 -42.94
CA PRO A 22 -20.00 9.42 -44.21
C PRO A 22 -21.49 9.21 -44.54
N ASN A 23 -22.18 8.27 -43.86
CA ASN A 23 -23.57 7.92 -44.18
C ASN A 23 -24.61 8.59 -43.27
N THR A 24 -24.21 9.09 -42.10
CA THR A 24 -25.14 9.63 -41.11
C THR A 24 -24.82 11.04 -40.65
N GLY A 25 -23.62 11.57 -40.90
CA GLY A 25 -23.29 12.98 -40.64
C GLY A 25 -23.28 13.39 -39.16
N LEU A 26 -23.40 12.43 -38.24
CA LEU A 26 -23.23 12.69 -36.81
C LEU A 26 -21.75 12.60 -36.43
N PRO A 27 -21.26 13.45 -35.50
CA PRO A 27 -19.92 13.29 -34.95
C PRO A 27 -19.88 11.96 -34.21
N GLN A 28 -19.11 11.00 -34.73
CA GLN A 28 -18.62 9.90 -33.92
C GLN A 28 -17.58 10.53 -32.99
N ASN A 29 -18.06 11.16 -31.92
CA ASN A 29 -17.23 11.48 -30.77
C ASN A 29 -16.73 10.12 -30.30
N VAL A 30 -15.54 9.73 -30.75
CA VAL A 30 -14.84 8.54 -30.26
C VAL A 30 -14.46 8.88 -28.82
N VAL A 31 -15.45 8.74 -27.94
CA VAL A 31 -15.27 8.58 -26.51
C VAL A 31 -14.33 7.39 -26.44
N ILE A 32 -13.06 7.67 -26.13
CA ILE A 32 -12.14 6.65 -25.68
C ILE A 32 -12.80 6.15 -24.39
N ILE A 33 -13.58 5.09 -24.52
CA ILE A 33 -13.91 4.20 -23.42
C ILE A 33 -12.54 3.74 -22.94
N GLN A 34 -12.00 4.46 -21.96
CA GLN A 34 -10.89 4.00 -21.14
C GLN A 34 -11.33 2.62 -20.69
N GLN A 35 -10.79 1.59 -21.33
CA GLN A 35 -11.07 0.21 -20.99
C GLN A 35 -10.86 0.14 -19.50
N GLU A 36 -11.92 -0.22 -18.79
CA GLU A 36 -11.93 -0.17 -17.35
C GLU A 36 -10.66 -0.90 -16.88
N SER A 37 -9.70 -0.17 -16.33
CA SER A 37 -8.43 -0.79 -16.03
C SER A 37 -8.72 -1.81 -14.93
N SER A 38 -8.44 -3.10 -15.21
CA SER A 38 -8.49 -4.17 -14.21
C SER A 38 -7.28 -4.09 -13.24
N ALA A 39 -6.35 -3.16 -13.47
CA ALA A 39 -5.15 -3.01 -12.65
C ALA A 39 -5.45 -2.75 -11.16
N PRO A 40 -6.45 -1.92 -10.76
CA PRO A 40 -6.77 -1.71 -9.36
C PRO A 40 -7.28 -2.99 -8.66
N GLN A 41 -8.01 -3.86 -9.36
CA GLN A 41 -8.53 -5.11 -8.78
C GLN A 41 -7.42 -6.11 -8.49
N VAL A 42 -6.47 -6.29 -9.41
CA VAL A 42 -5.32 -7.19 -9.21
C VAL A 42 -4.44 -6.69 -8.06
N VAL A 43 -4.23 -5.37 -7.98
CA VAL A 43 -3.46 -4.77 -6.89
C VAL A 43 -4.16 -4.95 -5.53
N GLY A 44 -5.48 -4.76 -5.48
CA GLY A 44 -6.26 -5.00 -4.26
C GLY A 44 -6.11 -6.43 -3.74
N ILE A 45 -6.18 -7.43 -4.63
CA ILE A 45 -6.02 -8.84 -4.24
C ILE A 45 -4.62 -9.14 -3.69
N LEU A 46 -3.57 -8.56 -4.28
CA LEU A 46 -2.19 -8.75 -3.83
C LEU A 46 -1.97 -8.19 -2.43
N VAL A 47 -2.55 -7.02 -2.14
CA VAL A 47 -2.48 -6.39 -0.81
C VAL A 47 -3.24 -7.21 0.24
N ILE A 48 -4.38 -7.82 -0.13
CA ILE A 48 -5.12 -8.71 0.78
C ILE A 48 -4.29 -9.94 1.14
N ILE A 49 -3.64 -10.59 0.17
CA ILE A 49 -2.79 -11.77 0.41
C ILE A 49 -1.61 -11.39 1.31
N TYR A 50 -0.98 -10.24 1.07
CA TYR A 50 0.08 -9.73 1.93
C TYR A 50 -0.40 -9.49 3.36
N GLY A 51 -1.54 -8.81 3.53
CA GLY A 51 -2.15 -8.58 4.83
C GLY A 51 -2.48 -9.88 5.56
N ALA A 52 -2.96 -10.91 4.85
CA ALA A 52 -3.24 -12.23 5.42
C ALA A 52 -1.98 -12.93 5.95
N ILE A 53 -0.86 -12.83 5.23
CA ILE A 53 0.45 -13.30 5.71
C ILE A 53 0.89 -12.51 6.96
N GLY A 54 0.65 -11.20 6.97
CA GLY A 54 0.90 -10.34 8.13
C GLY A 54 0.11 -10.77 9.38
N VAL A 55 -1.19 -11.07 9.23
CA VAL A 55 -2.03 -11.58 10.33
C VAL A 55 -1.47 -12.90 10.87
N LEU A 56 -1.09 -13.83 9.98
CA LEU A 56 -0.48 -15.10 10.40
C LEU A 56 0.83 -14.86 11.16
N GLY A 57 1.65 -13.90 10.71
CA GLY A 57 2.88 -13.51 11.40
C GLY A 57 2.63 -12.94 12.80
N SER A 58 1.61 -12.09 12.97
CA SER A 58 1.23 -11.53 14.28
C SER A 58 0.69 -12.61 15.24
N VAL A 59 -0.13 -13.53 14.73
CA VAL A 59 -0.66 -14.65 15.53
C VAL A 59 0.47 -15.56 16.00
N LEU A 60 1.41 -15.89 15.11
CA LEU A 60 2.61 -16.64 15.48
C LEU A 60 3.48 -15.88 16.48
N GLY A 61 3.64 -14.56 16.33
CA GLY A 61 4.41 -13.74 17.27
C GLY A 61 3.83 -13.77 18.69
N ILE A 62 2.51 -13.75 18.84
CA ILE A 62 1.84 -13.91 20.15
C ILE A 62 2.10 -15.31 20.69
N PHE A 63 1.93 -16.35 19.87
CA PHE A 63 2.13 -17.73 20.29
C PHE A 63 3.57 -18.04 20.70
N SER A 64 4.55 -17.52 19.95
CA SER A 64 5.96 -17.60 20.28
C SER A 64 6.26 -16.91 21.61
N SER A 65 5.71 -15.72 21.83
CA SER A 65 5.92 -15.01 23.10
C SER A 65 5.42 -15.82 24.30
N SER A 66 4.24 -16.45 24.20
CA SER A 66 3.66 -17.30 25.25
C SER A 66 4.41 -18.61 25.47
N LEU A 67 5.14 -19.11 24.47
CA LEU A 67 5.97 -20.30 24.61
C LEU A 67 7.28 -19.98 25.35
N LEU A 68 7.89 -18.83 25.08
CA LEU A 68 9.13 -18.41 25.76
C LEU A 68 8.91 -18.17 27.26
N THR A 69 7.71 -17.74 27.68
CA THR A 69 7.38 -17.54 29.10
C THR A 69 7.32 -18.83 29.92
N SER A 70 7.18 -20.01 29.29
CA SER A 70 7.19 -21.29 30.03
C SER A 70 8.57 -21.83 30.36
N GLU A 71 9.63 -21.28 29.76
CA GLU A 71 11.00 -21.84 29.84
C GLU A 71 12.01 -20.94 30.57
N VAL A 72 11.67 -19.68 30.91
CA VAL A 72 12.66 -18.71 31.44
C VAL A 72 12.12 -17.95 32.67
N ASP A 73 12.97 -17.84 33.70
CA ASP A 73 12.67 -17.32 35.04
C ASP A 73 12.57 -15.78 35.10
N ASP A 74 11.86 -15.32 36.13
CA ASP A 74 10.92 -14.19 36.14
C ASP A 74 11.51 -12.91 36.78
N ALA A 75 11.61 -11.81 36.00
CA ALA A 75 11.68 -10.40 36.47
C ALA A 75 12.04 -9.41 35.34
N LEU A 76 13.00 -9.73 34.47
CA LEU A 76 13.42 -8.85 33.36
C LEU A 76 12.58 -9.08 32.09
N LEU A 77 11.98 -10.26 31.97
CA LEU A 77 11.16 -10.61 30.82
C LEU A 77 9.72 -10.10 30.92
N ASP A 78 9.22 -9.74 32.10
CA ASP A 78 7.81 -9.38 32.27
C ASP A 78 7.47 -8.01 31.62
N GLU A 79 8.39 -7.04 31.75
CA GLU A 79 8.28 -5.74 31.08
C GLU A 79 8.47 -5.87 29.56
N TYR A 80 9.42 -6.71 29.14
CA TYR A 80 9.68 -6.99 27.72
C TYR A 80 8.53 -7.76 27.05
N PHE A 81 7.95 -8.72 27.75
CA PHE A 81 6.83 -9.54 27.27
C PHE A 81 5.58 -8.69 27.07
N THR A 82 5.27 -7.82 28.03
CA THR A 82 4.15 -6.88 27.94
C THR A 82 4.33 -5.94 26.75
N GLN A 83 5.57 -5.49 26.46
CA GLN A 83 5.86 -4.74 25.25
C GLN A 83 5.73 -5.59 23.97
N LEU A 84 6.24 -6.81 23.95
CA LEU A 84 6.24 -7.69 22.77
C LEU A 84 4.82 -8.07 22.36
N ILE A 85 3.94 -8.37 23.32
CA ILE A 85 2.53 -8.69 23.05
C ILE A 85 1.75 -7.47 22.57
N LEU A 86 2.02 -6.29 23.13
CA LEU A 86 1.41 -5.03 22.71
C LEU A 86 1.81 -4.68 21.27
N VAL A 87 3.10 -4.79 20.96
CA VAL A 87 3.63 -4.53 19.60
C VAL A 87 3.09 -5.53 18.59
N SER A 88 3.04 -6.83 18.94
CA SER A 88 2.45 -7.85 18.07
C SER A 88 0.95 -7.60 17.82
N ALA A 89 0.21 -7.17 18.84
CA ALA A 89 -1.20 -6.80 18.70
C ALA A 89 -1.40 -5.58 17.79
N ILE A 90 -0.54 -4.55 17.90
CA ILE A 90 -0.56 -3.37 17.02
C ILE A 90 -0.27 -3.77 15.58
N SER A 91 0.76 -4.59 15.35
CA SER A 91 1.08 -5.14 14.03
C SER A 91 -0.08 -5.97 13.45
N GLY A 92 -0.80 -6.71 14.30
CA GLY A 92 -2.02 -7.43 13.94
C GLY A 92 -3.13 -6.50 13.46
N ILE A 93 -3.41 -5.42 14.18
CA ILE A 93 -4.42 -4.43 13.79
C ILE A 93 -4.04 -3.76 12.46
N LEU A 94 -2.75 -3.43 12.27
CA LEU A 94 -2.25 -2.87 11.02
C LEU A 94 -2.44 -3.84 9.85
N SER A 95 -2.15 -5.13 10.05
CA SER A 95 -2.36 -6.16 9.01
C SER A 95 -3.84 -6.31 8.62
N ILE A 96 -4.76 -6.27 9.59
CA ILE A 96 -6.20 -6.26 9.30
C ILE A 96 -6.59 -4.97 8.54
N GLY A 97 -6.02 -3.83 8.93
CA GLY A 97 -6.19 -2.56 8.23
C GLY A 97 -5.76 -2.64 6.76
N THR A 98 -4.64 -3.32 6.45
CA THR A 98 -4.20 -3.53 5.06
C THR A 98 -5.17 -4.41 4.26
N ILE A 99 -5.80 -5.41 4.88
CA ILE A 99 -6.83 -6.24 4.23
C ILE A 99 -8.07 -5.41 3.92
N ILE A 100 -8.56 -4.62 4.88
CA ILE A 100 -9.72 -3.74 4.69
C ILE A 100 -9.42 -2.74 3.56
N SER A 101 -8.23 -2.13 3.58
CA SER A 101 -7.78 -1.25 2.50
C SER A 101 -7.79 -1.96 1.14
N GLY A 102 -7.31 -3.20 1.05
CA GLY A 102 -7.33 -3.99 -0.18
C GLY A 102 -8.74 -4.30 -0.70
N ILE A 103 -9.70 -4.55 0.20
CA ILE A 103 -11.12 -4.74 -0.17
C ILE A 103 -11.71 -3.44 -0.75
N TRP A 104 -11.37 -2.29 -0.16
CA TRP A 104 -11.84 -0.98 -0.64
C TRP A 104 -11.20 -0.58 -1.98
N ILE A 105 -9.94 -0.96 -2.21
CA ILE A 105 -9.26 -0.82 -3.51
C ILE A 105 -9.96 -1.68 -4.58
N ASN A 106 -10.36 -2.89 -4.24
CA ASN A 106 -11.10 -3.77 -5.16
C ASN A 106 -12.46 -3.17 -5.59
N ASN A 107 -13.05 -2.34 -4.72
CA ASN A 107 -14.30 -1.63 -5.00
C ASN A 107 -14.12 -0.27 -5.72
N ARG A 108 -12.94 0.00 -6.31
CA ARG A 108 -12.57 1.23 -7.04
C ARG A 108 -12.75 2.55 -6.26
N GLN A 109 -12.64 2.53 -4.94
CA GLN A 109 -12.72 3.76 -4.14
C GLN A 109 -11.34 4.41 -3.98
N THR A 110 -11.23 5.70 -4.32
CA THR A 110 -10.04 6.57 -4.10
C THR A 110 -9.54 6.53 -2.66
N ARG A 111 -10.48 6.41 -1.72
CA ARG A 111 -10.25 6.31 -0.27
C ARG A 111 -9.40 5.10 0.11
N GLY A 112 -9.53 3.99 -0.60
CA GLY A 112 -8.76 2.78 -0.35
C GLY A 112 -7.26 2.96 -0.60
N ILE A 113 -6.89 3.71 -1.64
CA ILE A 113 -5.50 3.98 -2.00
C ILE A 113 -4.80 4.87 -0.97
N GLN A 114 -5.48 5.91 -0.49
CA GLN A 114 -4.92 6.84 0.50
C GLN A 114 -4.69 6.12 1.84
N LEU A 115 -5.65 5.27 2.25
CA LEU A 115 -5.50 4.42 3.43
C LEU A 115 -4.36 3.41 3.28
N ALA A 116 -4.19 2.77 2.12
CA ALA A 116 -3.11 1.82 1.89
C ALA A 116 -1.73 2.47 2.08
N TRP A 117 -1.53 3.67 1.54
CA TRP A 117 -0.26 4.38 1.64
C TRP A 117 0.06 4.76 3.08
N LEU A 118 -0.94 5.23 3.83
CA LEU A 118 -0.79 5.54 5.25
C LEU A 118 -0.48 4.28 6.07
N LEU A 119 -1.20 3.18 5.83
CA LEU A 119 -1.02 1.91 6.52
C LEU A 119 0.36 1.29 6.25
N ILE A 120 0.85 1.33 5.01
CA ILE A 120 2.19 0.84 4.66
C ILE A 120 3.27 1.71 5.31
N GLY A 121 3.11 3.04 5.30
CA GLY A 121 4.05 3.96 5.94
C GLY A 121 4.12 3.76 7.46
N VAL A 122 2.98 3.67 8.13
CA VAL A 122 2.91 3.41 9.58
C VAL A 122 3.40 2.00 9.91
N GLY A 123 3.03 1.00 9.11
CA GLY A 123 3.45 -0.38 9.29
C GLY A 123 4.97 -0.56 9.20
N LEU A 124 5.64 0.17 8.30
CA LEU A 124 7.10 0.16 8.19
C LEU A 124 7.75 0.77 9.44
N LEU A 125 7.24 1.88 9.97
CA LEU A 125 7.75 2.48 11.20
C LEU A 125 7.61 1.55 12.41
N VAL A 126 6.46 0.89 12.54
CA VAL A 126 6.22 -0.10 13.60
C VAL A 126 7.13 -1.31 13.43
N SER A 127 7.34 -1.79 12.19
CA SER A 127 8.23 -2.92 11.90
C SER A 127 9.69 -2.62 12.27
N ILE A 128 10.16 -1.40 12.00
CA ILE A 128 11.51 -0.98 12.39
C ILE A 128 11.60 -0.82 13.92
N GLY A 129 10.58 -0.22 14.54
CA GLY A 129 10.50 -0.08 16.00
C GLY A 129 10.55 -1.42 16.73
N GLN A 130 9.83 -2.43 16.22
CA GLN A 130 9.82 -3.78 16.78
C GLN A 130 11.20 -4.45 16.73
N GLN A 131 11.95 -4.20 15.67
CA GLN A 131 13.29 -4.79 15.50
C GLN A 131 14.34 -4.10 16.36
N LEU A 132 14.17 -2.81 16.65
CA LEU A 132 15.03 -2.06 17.57
C LEU A 132 14.74 -2.37 19.04
N LEU A 133 13.52 -2.81 19.36
CA LEU A 133 13.15 -3.20 20.73
C LEU A 133 13.79 -4.51 21.19
N ILE A 134 14.21 -5.39 20.27
CA ILE A 134 14.90 -6.64 20.63
C ILE A 134 16.32 -6.26 21.09
N PRO A 135 16.67 -6.46 22.37
CA PRO A 135 17.98 -6.07 22.88
C PRO A 135 19.09 -6.90 22.21
N ALA A 136 20.21 -6.25 21.89
CA ALA A 136 21.39 -6.87 21.30
C ALA A 136 22.01 -7.98 22.16
N GLU A 137 21.60 -8.09 23.42
CA GLU A 137 22.01 -9.13 24.37
C GLU A 137 21.31 -10.49 24.11
N LEU A 138 20.13 -10.51 23.48
CA LEU A 138 19.40 -11.74 23.09
C LEU A 138 19.57 -12.10 21.61
N SER A 139 19.97 -11.13 20.78
CA SER A 139 20.33 -11.40 19.40
C SER A 139 21.76 -11.93 19.37
N ASP A 140 22.03 -12.98 18.58
CA ASP A 140 23.37 -13.53 18.38
C ASP A 140 24.46 -12.45 18.41
N PRO A 141 25.65 -12.69 19.00
CA PRO A 141 26.75 -11.71 19.07
C PRO A 141 27.21 -11.19 17.70
N SER A 142 26.72 -11.80 16.62
CA SER A 142 26.95 -11.43 15.22
C SER A 142 26.00 -10.34 14.70
N GLY A 143 24.87 -10.04 15.36
CA GLY A 143 23.83 -9.10 14.90
C GLY A 143 23.18 -9.45 13.54
N MET A 144 23.62 -10.54 12.89
CA MET A 144 23.22 -10.91 11.53
C MET A 144 21.73 -11.23 11.42
N GLY A 145 21.14 -11.91 12.41
CA GLY A 145 19.71 -12.25 12.39
C GLY A 145 18.83 -11.00 12.38
N GLN A 146 19.19 -10.00 13.18
CA GLN A 146 18.48 -8.72 13.27
C GLN A 146 18.69 -7.89 12.00
N ALA A 147 19.91 -7.83 11.47
CA ALA A 147 20.20 -7.13 10.21
C ALA A 147 19.46 -7.73 9.00
N ILE A 148 19.36 -9.07 8.92
CA ILE A 148 18.61 -9.76 7.87
C ILE A 148 17.11 -9.49 7.99
N GLY A 149 16.58 -9.50 9.23
CA GLY A 149 15.18 -9.12 9.49
C GLY A 149 14.87 -7.72 9.00
N ILE A 150 15.73 -6.74 9.34
CA ILE A 150 15.48 -5.33 9.01
C ILE A 150 15.57 -5.14 7.50
N GLY A 151 16.60 -5.73 6.87
CA GLY A 151 16.78 -5.70 5.43
C GLY A 151 15.58 -6.29 4.68
N PHE A 152 15.08 -7.44 5.12
CA PHE A 152 13.93 -8.08 4.50
C PHE A 152 12.64 -7.26 4.68
N SER A 153 12.38 -6.72 5.87
CA SER A 153 11.20 -5.88 6.11
C SER A 153 11.20 -4.61 5.26
N VAL A 154 12.35 -3.94 5.12
CA VAL A 154 12.47 -2.73 4.29
C VAL A 154 12.22 -3.03 2.82
N VAL A 155 12.82 -4.10 2.30
CA VAL A 155 12.62 -4.51 0.90
C VAL A 155 11.17 -4.90 0.64
N CYS A 156 10.57 -5.70 1.53
CA CYS A 156 9.19 -6.16 1.37
C CYS A 156 8.19 -5.00 1.38
N ASN A 157 8.30 -4.09 2.36
CA ASN A 157 7.44 -2.90 2.41
C ASN A 157 7.71 -1.93 1.25
N GLY A 158 8.95 -1.84 0.77
CA GLY A 158 9.30 -1.07 -0.43
C GLY A 158 8.58 -1.60 -1.67
N ILE A 159 8.56 -2.92 -1.87
CA ILE A 159 7.82 -3.57 -2.97
C ILE A 159 6.32 -3.33 -2.82
N CYS A 160 5.76 -3.47 -1.60
CA CYS A 160 4.36 -3.15 -1.33
C CYS A 160 4.00 -1.69 -1.66
N GLY A 161 4.89 -0.74 -1.36
CA GLY A 161 4.71 0.67 -1.70
C GLY A 161 4.69 0.92 -3.21
N VAL A 162 5.56 0.25 -3.98
CA VAL A 162 5.58 0.34 -5.45
C VAL A 162 4.30 -0.25 -6.04
N ILE A 163 3.82 -1.40 -5.53
CA ILE A 163 2.57 -2.04 -5.97
C ILE A 163 1.38 -1.09 -5.80
N VAL A 164 1.30 -0.37 -4.68
CA VAL A 164 0.22 0.61 -4.40
C VAL A 164 0.37 1.92 -5.17
N ALA A 165 1.57 2.25 -5.66
CA ALA A 165 1.78 3.42 -6.53
C ALA A 165 1.23 3.22 -7.95
N ILE A 166 1.09 1.99 -8.44
CA ILE A 166 0.61 1.69 -9.80
C ILE A 166 -0.83 2.20 -10.02
N PRO A 167 -1.83 1.87 -9.17
CA PRO A 167 -3.17 2.43 -9.31
C PRO A 167 -3.17 3.95 -9.33
N LEU A 168 -2.33 4.60 -8.50
CA LEU A 168 -2.20 6.06 -8.37
C LEU A 168 -1.80 6.76 -9.68
N MET A 169 -1.04 6.09 -10.56
CA MET A 169 -0.74 6.61 -11.90
C MET A 169 -1.87 6.34 -12.91
N VAL A 170 -2.73 5.36 -12.65
CA VAL A 170 -3.83 4.92 -13.53
C VAL A 170 -5.17 5.59 -13.17
N THR A 171 -5.27 6.25 -12.01
CA THR A 171 -6.52 6.88 -11.52
C THR A 171 -6.96 8.11 -12.32
N GLY A 172 -6.28 8.50 -13.40
CA GLY A 172 -6.54 9.72 -14.16
C GLY A 172 -7.92 9.85 -14.85
N SER A 173 -8.80 8.84 -14.80
CA SER A 173 -10.08 8.88 -15.55
C SER A 173 -11.20 7.92 -15.12
N GLY A 174 -11.17 7.30 -13.93
CA GLY A 174 -12.17 6.25 -13.63
C GLY A 174 -12.38 5.86 -12.16
N MET A 175 -12.07 6.74 -11.21
CA MET A 175 -12.26 6.48 -9.79
C MET A 175 -13.13 7.58 -9.18
N ASP A 176 -14.14 7.18 -8.40
CA ASP A 176 -15.08 8.12 -7.77
C ASP A 176 -14.29 9.16 -6.98
N ASP A 177 -14.46 10.43 -7.35
CA ASP A 177 -13.84 11.62 -6.75
C ASP A 177 -14.39 11.91 -5.33
N SER A 178 -14.66 10.86 -4.57
CA SER A 178 -14.96 10.93 -3.15
C SER A 178 -13.65 10.98 -2.38
N SER A 179 -12.96 12.10 -2.46
CA SER A 179 -11.86 12.45 -1.57
C SER A 179 -12.29 12.23 -0.12
N LEU A 180 -11.43 11.61 0.70
CA LEU A 180 -11.58 11.62 2.17
C LEU A 180 -11.01 12.92 2.77
N ILE A 181 -10.48 13.79 1.91
CA ILE A 181 -9.79 15.04 2.21
C ILE A 181 -10.29 16.14 1.25
N GLY A 182 -11.61 16.31 1.15
CA GLY A 182 -12.24 17.38 0.36
C GLY A 182 -12.37 17.06 -1.11
#